data_AF-A0A6I9Z224-F1
#
_entry.id   AF-A0A6I9Z224-F1
#
_cell.length_a   1.000
_cell.length_b   1.000
_cell.length_c   1.000
_cell.angle_alpha   90.00
_cell.angle_beta   90.00
_cell.angle_gamma   90.00
#
_symmetry.space_group_name_H-M   'P 1'
#
loop_
_entity.id
_entity.type
_entity.pdbx_description
1 polymer ?
#
loop_
_entity_poly.entity_id
_entity_poly.type
_entity_poly.pdbx_seq_one_letter_code
_entity_poly.pdbx_strand_id
1 'polypeptide(L)'
;MDEPVRAEQAKEIQLMHRAPVIGIIILDGQSTPLPEPLEVAHDLSKSPNMQGCHQLLVVSEEQLKVFTLPKVISKLKLKLTALEGSRVRKVAVANFVSSKTEHSENDLAVLTNQGDIQIISLPSLKIQARYPCIRKEDVSGIASCVFTRYGQGFYLISPSEFERFSLSPKWLVEPRCLVKALENRENSHGHSTSGTERTSKKSNSSIRDSRQTSGEPGGDERMTDRLMEHALLNDENVLKEIQSTLEDGRGSYYNRSSGRIQVGHTLSNGGE
;
A
#
# COMPACT_ATOMS: atom_id res chain seq x y z
N MET A 1 -38.77 -11.96 20.87
CA MET A 1 -38.84 -11.21 19.62
C MET A 1 -37.90 -10.04 19.77
N ASP A 2 -36.95 -9.88 18.87
CA ASP A 2 -36.05 -8.73 18.92
C ASP A 2 -36.82 -7.47 18.51
N GLU A 3 -36.68 -6.40 19.29
CA GLU A 3 -37.30 -5.11 18.99
C GLU A 3 -36.61 -4.50 17.76
N PRO A 4 -37.36 -3.94 16.79
CA PRO A 4 -36.77 -3.34 15.60
C PRO A 4 -35.94 -2.10 15.92
N VAL A 5 -34.86 -1.88 15.16
CA VAL A 5 -34.01 -0.69 15.26
C VAL A 5 -34.82 0.57 14.92
N ARG A 6 -34.73 1.60 15.78
CA ARG A 6 -35.38 2.91 15.58
C ARG A 6 -34.33 3.98 15.24
N ALA A 7 -34.69 4.92 14.38
CA ALA A 7 -33.84 6.06 14.01
C ALA A 7 -34.64 7.36 14.02
N GLU A 8 -34.04 8.44 14.51
CA GLU A 8 -34.60 9.80 14.55
C GLU A 8 -33.51 10.82 14.20
N GLN A 9 -33.85 11.85 13.43
CA GLN A 9 -32.91 12.91 13.06
C GLN A 9 -32.57 13.78 14.28
N ALA A 10 -31.40 13.57 14.87
CA ALA A 10 -30.97 14.29 16.07
C ALA A 10 -30.31 15.65 15.80
N LYS A 11 -29.63 15.81 14.65
CA LYS A 11 -28.86 17.01 14.31
C LYS A 11 -28.91 17.31 12.82
N GLU A 12 -28.99 18.59 12.51
CA GLU A 12 -28.79 19.15 11.16
C GLU A 12 -27.84 20.34 11.29
N ILE A 13 -26.71 20.30 10.57
CA ILE A 13 -25.63 21.28 10.72
C ILE A 13 -25.34 21.88 9.35
N GLN A 14 -25.66 23.17 9.19
CA GLN A 14 -25.35 23.90 7.96
C GLN A 14 -23.97 24.56 8.06
N LEU A 15 -23.05 24.18 7.15
CA LEU A 15 -21.78 24.90 7.00
C LEU A 15 -22.00 26.23 6.28
N MET A 16 -21.46 27.31 6.85
CA MET A 16 -21.65 28.67 6.32
C MET A 16 -21.07 28.89 4.91
N HIS A 17 -19.97 28.22 4.57
CA HIS A 17 -19.35 28.32 3.23
C HIS A 17 -20.02 27.41 2.19
N ARG A 18 -20.95 26.53 2.60
CA ARG A 18 -21.72 25.64 1.70
C ARG A 18 -20.91 24.74 0.77
N ALA A 19 -19.61 24.57 1.03
CA ALA A 19 -18.78 23.63 0.28
C ALA A 19 -19.18 22.18 0.59
N PRO A 20 -19.04 21.25 -0.38
CA PRO A 20 -19.33 19.84 -0.17
C PRO A 20 -18.54 19.24 0.99
N VAL A 21 -19.17 18.39 1.78
CA VAL A 21 -18.53 17.64 2.86
C VAL A 21 -17.88 16.40 2.27
N ILE A 22 -16.58 16.23 2.53
CA ILE A 22 -15.75 15.12 2.04
C ILE A 22 -15.56 14.05 3.13
N GLY A 23 -15.51 14.45 4.40
CA GLY A 23 -15.29 13.53 5.51
C GLY A 23 -15.93 14.00 6.81
N ILE A 24 -16.40 13.04 7.60
CA ILE A 24 -16.94 13.24 8.94
C ILE A 24 -16.22 12.26 9.86
N ILE A 25 -15.58 12.77 10.91
CA ILE A 25 -14.80 11.97 11.86
C ILE A 25 -15.19 12.38 13.27
N ILE A 26 -15.33 11.42 14.16
CA ILE A 26 -15.55 11.67 15.59
C ILE A 26 -14.25 11.38 16.34
N LEU A 27 -13.85 12.30 17.20
CA LEU A 27 -12.73 12.14 18.12
C LEU A 27 -13.26 12.00 19.55
N ASP A 28 -12.67 11.08 20.31
CA ASP A 28 -13.02 10.82 21.70
C ASP A 28 -12.52 11.92 22.66
N GLY A 29 -12.64 11.69 23.97
CA GLY A 29 -12.18 12.63 24.99
C GLY A 29 -10.67 12.92 25.01
N GLN A 30 -9.85 12.06 24.40
CA GLN A 30 -8.41 12.25 24.22
C GLN A 30 -8.06 12.78 22.82
N SER A 31 -9.07 13.16 22.03
CA SER A 31 -8.90 13.58 20.64
C SER A 31 -8.38 12.47 19.72
N THR A 32 -8.60 11.21 20.09
CA THR A 32 -8.31 10.04 19.24
C THR A 32 -9.54 9.72 18.39
N PRO A 33 -9.40 9.46 17.08
CA PRO A 33 -10.50 8.98 16.25
C PRO A 33 -11.16 7.74 16.84
N LEU A 34 -12.50 7.65 16.73
CA LEU A 34 -13.20 6.43 17.12
C LEU A 34 -12.73 5.24 16.26
N PRO A 35 -12.63 4.04 16.84
CA PRO A 35 -12.19 2.84 16.14
C PRO A 35 -13.26 2.35 15.16
N GLU A 36 -12.85 1.51 14.22
CA GLU A 36 -13.77 0.89 13.27
C GLU A 36 -14.72 -0.09 13.98
N PRO A 37 -15.89 -0.38 13.38
CA PRO A 37 -16.82 -1.34 13.94
C PRO A 37 -16.15 -2.67 14.30
N LEU A 38 -16.46 -3.18 15.50
CA LEU A 38 -15.92 -4.42 16.06
C LEU A 38 -14.40 -4.45 16.36
N GLU A 39 -13.61 -3.40 16.06
CA GLU A 39 -12.17 -3.39 16.38
C GLU A 39 -11.91 -3.54 17.88
N VAL A 40 -12.74 -2.93 18.73
CA VAL A 40 -12.63 -3.06 20.20
C VAL A 40 -12.99 -4.46 20.66
N ALA A 41 -14.01 -5.07 20.05
CA ALA A 41 -14.49 -6.41 20.43
C ALA A 41 -13.45 -7.49 20.09
N HIS A 42 -12.63 -7.24 19.06
CA HIS A 42 -11.54 -8.09 18.64
C HIS A 42 -10.17 -7.71 19.23
N ASP A 43 -10.12 -6.78 20.19
CA ASP A 43 -8.89 -6.32 20.86
C ASP A 43 -7.83 -5.77 19.88
N LEU A 44 -8.29 -5.22 18.74
CA LEU A 44 -7.45 -4.58 17.72
C LEU A 44 -7.26 -3.08 17.99
N SER A 45 -8.11 -2.50 18.84
CA SER A 45 -8.05 -1.09 19.23
C SER A 45 -8.45 -0.92 20.70
N LYS A 46 -8.02 0.19 21.29
CA LYS A 46 -8.44 0.57 22.64
C LYS A 46 -9.88 1.08 22.61
N SER A 47 -10.64 0.79 23.67
CA SER A 47 -11.95 1.39 23.87
C SER A 47 -11.88 2.92 23.84
N PRO A 48 -12.82 3.60 23.16
CA PRO A 48 -12.88 5.06 23.13
C PRO A 48 -12.91 5.67 24.52
N ASN A 49 -12.22 6.79 24.71
CA ASN A 49 -12.30 7.53 25.95
C ASN A 49 -13.64 8.27 26.04
N MET A 50 -14.54 7.74 26.87
CA MET A 50 -15.85 8.34 27.16
C MET A 50 -15.79 9.45 28.22
N GLN A 51 -14.63 9.67 28.85
CA GLN A 51 -14.40 10.78 29.77
C GLN A 51 -14.01 12.04 29.00
N GLY A 52 -14.67 13.16 29.29
CA GLY A 52 -14.46 14.42 28.57
C GLY A 52 -15.43 14.60 27.40
N CYS A 53 -15.26 15.70 26.66
CA CYS A 53 -16.14 16.04 25.55
C CYS A 53 -15.59 15.47 24.24
N HIS A 54 -16.38 14.63 23.57
CA HIS A 54 -16.09 14.19 22.21
C HIS A 54 -16.15 15.37 21.24
N GLN A 55 -15.47 15.22 20.10
CA GLN A 55 -15.36 16.25 19.08
C GLN A 55 -15.81 15.70 17.73
N LEU A 56 -16.60 16.49 17.00
CA LEU A 56 -16.98 16.25 15.62
C LEU A 56 -16.03 17.03 14.71
N LEU A 57 -15.26 16.33 13.89
CA LEU A 57 -14.49 16.91 12.81
C LEU A 57 -15.27 16.78 11.50
N VAL A 58 -15.54 17.93 10.87
CA VAL A 58 -16.14 18.01 9.53
C VAL A 58 -15.09 18.53 8.56
N VAL A 59 -14.80 17.75 7.53
CA VAL A 59 -13.88 18.07 6.44
C VAL A 59 -14.71 18.35 5.21
N SER A 60 -14.62 19.56 4.67
CA SER A 60 -15.22 19.97 3.40
C SER A 60 -14.13 20.23 2.36
N GLU A 61 -14.53 20.46 1.11
CA GLU A 61 -13.58 20.85 0.05
C GLU A 61 -12.77 22.10 0.44
N GLU A 62 -13.35 23.04 1.19
CA GLU A 62 -12.72 24.34 1.46
C GLU A 62 -12.14 24.50 2.87
N GLN A 63 -12.76 23.84 3.85
CA GLN A 63 -12.49 24.05 5.27
C GLN A 63 -12.55 22.75 6.07
N LEU A 64 -11.69 22.64 7.08
CA LEU A 64 -11.79 21.65 8.15
C LEU A 64 -12.29 22.35 9.39
N LYS A 65 -13.26 21.76 10.09
CA LYS A 65 -13.85 22.34 11.31
C LYS A 65 -14.04 21.30 12.39
N VAL A 66 -13.60 21.64 13.61
CA VAL A 66 -13.85 20.85 14.82
C VAL A 66 -14.98 21.51 15.61
N PHE A 67 -15.93 20.71 16.03
CA PHE A 67 -17.04 21.08 16.92
C PHE A 67 -17.00 20.22 18.18
N THR A 68 -17.34 20.79 19.32
CA THR A 68 -17.50 20.05 20.58
C THR A 68 -18.90 19.43 20.65
N LEU A 69 -18.99 18.13 20.91
CA LEU A 69 -20.25 17.39 21.12
C LEU A 69 -20.69 17.43 22.59
N PRO A 70 -22.00 17.28 22.88
CA PRO A 70 -23.12 17.10 21.94
C PRO A 70 -23.70 18.43 21.40
N LYS A 71 -23.23 19.57 21.92
CA LYS A 71 -23.79 20.89 21.60
C LYS A 71 -23.45 21.39 20.19
N VAL A 72 -22.46 20.78 19.52
CA VAL A 72 -21.94 21.18 18.21
C VAL A 72 -21.41 22.62 18.21
N ILE A 73 -20.65 22.96 19.26
CA ILE A 73 -20.04 24.30 19.40
C ILE A 73 -18.74 24.33 18.60
N SER A 74 -18.59 25.26 17.65
CA SER A 74 -17.37 25.39 16.86
C SER A 74 -16.17 25.71 17.76
N LYS A 75 -15.10 24.93 17.64
CA LYS A 75 -13.88 25.02 18.43
C LYS A 75 -12.68 25.47 17.61
N LEU A 76 -12.40 24.77 16.49
CA LEU A 76 -11.26 25.05 15.61
C LEU A 76 -11.71 25.04 14.15
N LYS A 77 -11.01 25.81 13.32
CA LYS A 77 -11.22 25.79 11.86
C LYS A 77 -9.90 26.05 11.12
N LEU A 78 -9.69 25.31 10.04
CA LEU A 78 -8.66 25.56 9.04
C LEU A 78 -9.35 25.89 7.72
N LYS A 79 -9.07 27.07 7.15
CA LYS A 79 -9.62 27.50 5.86
C LYS A 79 -8.64 27.21 4.74
N LEU A 80 -8.52 25.94 4.35
CA LEU A 80 -7.50 25.47 3.40
C LEU A 80 -7.49 26.27 2.09
N THR A 81 -8.65 26.44 1.46
CA THR A 81 -8.74 27.17 0.17
C THR A 81 -8.41 28.66 0.32
N ALA A 82 -8.75 29.26 1.46
CA ALA A 82 -8.39 30.67 1.69
C ALA A 82 -6.89 30.86 1.95
N LEU A 83 -6.22 29.85 2.52
CA LEU A 83 -4.80 29.90 2.85
C LEU A 83 -3.91 29.52 1.67
N GLU A 84 -4.29 28.49 0.91
CA GLU A 84 -3.42 27.90 -0.12
C GLU A 84 -4.04 27.86 -1.52
N GLY A 85 -5.30 28.25 -1.69
CA GLY A 85 -6.00 28.13 -2.97
C GLY A 85 -6.35 26.69 -3.36
N SER A 86 -6.04 25.71 -2.50
CA SER A 86 -6.29 24.29 -2.71
C SER A 86 -7.62 23.84 -2.10
N ARG A 87 -8.23 22.84 -2.74
CA ARG A 87 -9.46 22.17 -2.29
C ARG A 87 -9.18 20.73 -1.94
N VAL A 88 -9.82 20.23 -0.90
CA VAL A 88 -9.73 18.81 -0.48
C VAL A 88 -10.46 17.92 -1.50
N ARG A 89 -9.79 16.87 -1.97
CA ARG A 89 -10.37 15.82 -2.82
C ARG A 89 -10.61 14.53 -2.06
N LYS A 90 -9.64 14.11 -1.25
CA LYS A 90 -9.74 12.92 -0.40
C LYS A 90 -9.14 13.22 0.96
N VAL A 91 -9.71 12.61 1.99
CA VAL A 91 -9.19 12.65 3.35
C VAL A 91 -9.26 11.26 3.95
N ALA A 92 -8.22 10.87 4.67
CA ALA A 92 -8.21 9.67 5.48
C ALA A 92 -7.49 9.95 6.80
N VAL A 93 -7.87 9.23 7.84
CA VAL A 93 -7.09 9.21 9.08
C VAL A 93 -5.96 8.19 8.91
N ALA A 94 -4.75 8.60 9.23
CA ALA A 94 -3.57 7.75 9.20
C ALA A 94 -2.84 7.81 10.54
N ASN A 95 -2.41 6.64 11.00
CA ASN A 95 -1.53 6.49 12.15
C ASN A 95 -0.08 6.59 11.70
N PHE A 96 0.61 7.63 12.15
CA PHE A 96 2.03 7.87 11.90
C PHE A 96 2.81 7.42 13.13
N VAL A 97 3.72 6.47 12.94
CA VAL A 97 4.58 5.94 13.98
C VAL A 97 5.99 6.48 13.78
N SER A 98 6.59 7.01 14.85
CA SER A 98 7.95 7.58 14.83
C SER A 98 9.00 6.51 14.52
N SER A 99 9.97 6.83 13.66
CA SER A 99 11.13 5.95 13.40
C SER A 99 12.16 5.94 14.53
N LYS A 100 12.12 6.92 15.44
CA LYS A 100 13.11 7.12 16.50
C LYS A 100 12.60 6.75 17.90
N THR A 101 11.28 6.70 18.08
CA THR A 101 10.63 6.49 19.38
C THR A 101 9.42 5.57 19.20
N GLU A 102 8.93 4.99 20.28
CA GLU A 102 7.68 4.18 20.29
C GLU A 102 6.40 5.04 20.26
N HIS A 103 6.54 6.31 19.86
CA HIS A 103 5.41 7.24 19.78
C HIS A 103 4.65 7.06 18.46
N SER A 104 3.32 7.13 18.54
CA SER A 104 2.46 7.20 17.36
C SER A 104 1.38 8.26 17.56
N GLU A 105 1.00 8.90 16.47
CA GLU A 105 -0.05 9.91 16.41
C GLU A 105 -1.00 9.64 15.25
N ASN A 106 -2.26 10.03 15.40
CA ASN A 106 -3.25 9.93 14.33
C ASN A 106 -3.43 11.31 13.73
N ASP A 107 -3.15 11.44 12.44
CA ASP A 107 -3.30 12.69 11.69
C ASP A 107 -4.09 12.46 10.41
N LEU A 108 -4.45 13.54 9.73
CA LEU A 108 -5.17 13.49 8.46
C LEU A 108 -4.18 13.46 7.30
N ALA A 109 -4.30 12.46 6.43
CA ALA A 109 -3.76 12.50 5.09
C ALA A 109 -4.80 13.13 4.15
N VAL A 110 -4.44 14.24 3.50
CA VAL A 110 -5.33 15.03 2.65
C VAL A 110 -4.75 15.12 1.25
N LEU A 111 -5.48 14.59 0.25
CA LEU A 111 -5.19 14.83 -1.15
C LEU A 111 -5.94 16.08 -1.61
N THR A 112 -5.24 17.00 -2.28
CA THR A 112 -5.83 18.22 -2.83
C THR A 112 -6.17 18.10 -4.31
N ASN A 113 -6.93 19.06 -4.83
CA ASN A 113 -7.24 19.17 -6.25
C ASN A 113 -6.03 19.55 -7.12
N GLN A 114 -4.92 19.99 -6.52
CA GLN A 114 -3.66 20.25 -7.21
C GLN A 114 -2.76 19.01 -7.27
N GLY A 115 -3.19 17.89 -6.66
CA GLY A 115 -2.42 16.65 -6.58
C GLY A 115 -1.34 16.63 -5.50
N ASP A 116 -1.23 17.70 -4.70
CA ASP A 116 -0.44 17.71 -3.47
C ASP A 116 -1.13 16.87 -2.39
N ILE A 117 -0.31 16.16 -1.61
CA ILE A 117 -0.71 15.44 -0.40
C ILE A 117 -0.22 16.20 0.82
N GLN A 118 -1.11 16.46 1.78
CA GLN A 118 -0.83 17.17 3.02
C GLN A 118 -1.06 16.28 4.23
N ILE A 119 -0.24 16.47 5.26
CA ILE A 119 -0.45 15.90 6.59
C ILE A 119 -0.95 17.01 7.50
N ILE A 120 -2.14 16.84 8.07
CA ILE A 120 -2.77 17.84 8.95
C ILE A 120 -3.02 17.22 10.31
N SER A 121 -2.49 17.87 11.36
CA SER A 121 -2.49 17.32 12.71
C SER A 121 -3.88 17.27 13.37
N LEU A 122 -4.13 16.23 14.17
CA LEU A 122 -5.30 16.16 15.05
C LEU A 122 -4.94 16.44 16.52
N PRO A 123 -5.84 17.07 17.30
CA PRO A 123 -7.05 17.79 16.87
C PRO A 123 -6.73 19.22 16.37
N SER A 124 -5.46 19.63 16.33
CA SER A 124 -5.08 21.04 16.24
C SER A 124 -5.28 21.68 14.86
N LEU A 125 -5.53 20.87 13.83
CA LEU A 125 -5.70 21.27 12.43
C LEU A 125 -4.53 22.10 11.89
N LYS A 126 -3.30 21.78 12.29
CA LYS A 126 -2.09 22.40 11.75
C LYS A 126 -1.52 21.56 10.62
N ILE A 127 -1.28 22.17 9.47
CA ILE A 127 -0.55 21.55 8.36
C ILE A 127 0.89 21.30 8.83
N GLN A 128 1.29 20.03 8.88
CA GLN A 128 2.63 19.60 9.29
C GLN A 128 3.56 19.49 8.08
N ALA A 129 3.06 18.94 6.98
CA ALA A 129 3.84 18.69 5.78
C ALA A 129 2.97 18.77 4.51
N ARG A 130 3.62 19.08 3.39
CA ARG A 130 3.02 19.10 2.05
C ARG A 130 4.00 18.50 1.05
N TYR A 131 3.52 17.54 0.27
CA TYR A 131 4.28 16.82 -0.73
C TYR A 131 3.58 16.91 -2.09
N PRO A 132 4.21 17.48 -3.12
CA PRO A 132 3.77 17.29 -4.49
C PRO A 132 3.82 15.80 -4.83
N CYS A 133 2.72 15.23 -5.30
CA CYS A 133 2.62 13.79 -5.57
C CYS A 133 2.05 13.52 -6.95
N ILE A 134 0.81 13.93 -7.20
CA ILE A 134 0.12 13.72 -8.47
C ILE A 134 0.14 15.05 -9.24
N ARG A 135 0.31 14.99 -10.56
CA ARG A 135 0.20 16.20 -11.40
C ARG A 135 -1.23 16.74 -11.35
N LYS A 136 -1.43 18.06 -11.22
CA LYS A 136 -2.78 18.67 -11.14
C LYS A 136 -3.64 18.40 -12.38
N GLU A 137 -3.02 18.14 -13.53
CA GLU A 137 -3.68 17.82 -14.80
C GLU A 137 -4.15 16.36 -14.85
N ASP A 138 -3.57 15.49 -14.00
CA ASP A 138 -3.90 14.08 -13.91
C ASP A 138 -5.13 13.85 -13.02
N VAL A 139 -6.29 14.21 -13.56
CA VAL A 139 -7.58 14.07 -12.89
C VAL A 139 -7.87 12.61 -12.55
N SER A 140 -7.45 11.67 -13.40
CA SER A 140 -7.63 10.22 -13.19
C SER A 140 -6.75 9.70 -12.03
N GLY A 141 -5.50 10.13 -11.96
CA GLY A 141 -4.61 9.83 -10.83
C GLY A 141 -5.18 10.36 -9.52
N ILE A 142 -5.62 11.62 -9.49
CA ILE A 142 -6.23 12.23 -8.29
C ILE A 142 -7.51 11.47 -7.88
N ALA A 143 -8.36 11.12 -8.84
CA ALA A 143 -9.61 10.42 -8.58
C ALA A 143 -9.41 8.97 -8.10
N SER A 144 -8.36 8.29 -8.58
CA SER A 144 -8.05 6.91 -8.19
C SER A 144 -7.30 6.78 -6.87
N CYS A 145 -6.69 7.86 -6.37
CA CYS A 145 -5.84 7.82 -5.18
C CYS A 145 -6.55 7.24 -3.95
N VAL A 146 -5.90 6.38 -3.18
CA VAL A 146 -6.42 5.83 -1.92
C VAL A 146 -5.34 5.84 -0.85
N PHE A 147 -5.72 6.15 0.39
CA PHE A 147 -4.81 6.13 1.53
C PHE A 147 -5.00 4.86 2.34
N THR A 148 -3.93 4.40 2.98
CA THR A 148 -3.95 3.34 3.98
C THR A 148 -3.97 3.94 5.39
N ARG A 149 -4.40 3.14 6.38
CA ARG A 149 -4.44 3.55 7.79
C ARG A 149 -3.07 3.84 8.42
N TYR A 150 -1.96 3.53 7.72
CA TYR A 150 -0.59 3.65 8.26
C TYR A 150 0.30 4.63 7.46
N GLY A 151 -0.33 5.57 6.76
CA GLY A 151 0.40 6.64 6.06
C GLY A 151 1.07 6.17 4.77
N GLN A 152 0.47 5.23 4.05
CA GLN A 152 0.81 4.93 2.66
C GLN A 152 -0.37 5.28 1.76
N GLY A 153 -0.16 5.19 0.45
CA GLY A 153 -1.26 5.23 -0.49
C GLY A 153 -0.87 4.74 -1.87
N PHE A 154 -1.88 4.69 -2.73
CA PHE A 154 -1.76 4.24 -4.10
C PHE A 154 -2.55 5.15 -5.01
N TYR A 155 -2.09 5.36 -6.22
CA TYR A 155 -2.87 6.00 -7.29
C TYR A 155 -2.52 5.37 -8.64
N LEU A 156 -3.44 5.43 -9.59
CA LEU A 156 -3.20 4.91 -10.93
C LEU A 156 -2.26 5.86 -11.68
N ILE A 157 -1.13 5.33 -12.14
CA ILE A 157 -0.24 6.02 -13.10
C ILE A 157 -0.59 5.67 -14.55
N SER A 158 -1.31 4.57 -14.74
CA SER A 158 -1.89 4.12 -15.99
C SER A 158 -3.19 3.34 -15.69
N PRO A 159 -4.03 3.01 -16.69
CA PRO A 159 -5.27 2.24 -16.47
C PRO A 159 -5.06 0.84 -15.87
N SER A 160 -3.84 0.31 -15.88
CA SER A 160 -3.52 -1.06 -15.46
C SER A 160 -2.51 -1.13 -14.32
N GLU A 161 -1.97 0.00 -13.85
CA GLU A 161 -0.86 0.00 -12.89
C GLU A 161 -1.04 1.09 -11.83
N PHE A 162 -0.83 0.67 -10.58
CA PHE A 162 -0.76 1.57 -9.44
C PHE A 162 0.69 1.91 -9.10
N GLU A 163 0.92 3.16 -8.72
CA GLU A 163 2.12 3.56 -8.01
C GLU A 163 1.81 3.67 -6.51
N ARG A 164 2.67 3.07 -5.68
CA ARG A 164 2.61 3.16 -4.23
C ARG A 164 3.49 4.32 -3.76
N PHE A 165 2.94 5.19 -2.91
CA PHE A 165 3.70 6.18 -2.17
C PHE A 165 3.65 5.90 -0.66
N SER A 166 4.62 6.46 0.07
CA SER A 166 4.64 6.44 1.53
C SER A 166 4.87 7.83 2.10
N LEU A 167 4.06 8.17 3.09
CA LEU A 167 4.15 9.37 3.92
C LEU A 167 4.72 9.05 5.31
N SER A 168 4.80 7.75 5.66
CA SER A 168 5.20 7.28 6.99
C SER A 168 6.66 6.79 6.98
N PRO A 169 7.49 7.24 7.93
CA PRO A 169 8.89 6.82 7.99
C PRO A 169 9.07 5.35 8.39
N LYS A 170 8.00 4.67 8.86
CA LYS A 170 8.04 3.24 9.19
C LYS A 170 7.79 2.33 7.99
N TRP A 171 7.20 2.84 6.93
CA TRP A 171 6.75 2.03 5.81
C TRP A 171 7.50 2.40 4.54
N LEU A 172 8.45 1.55 4.14
CA LEU A 172 9.11 1.63 2.84
C LEU A 172 9.02 0.25 2.19
N VAL A 173 8.09 0.11 1.24
CA VAL A 173 7.87 -1.13 0.50
C VAL A 173 8.44 -0.96 -0.89
N GLU A 174 9.63 -1.51 -1.09
CA GLU A 174 10.40 -1.42 -2.34
C GLU A 174 11.04 -2.78 -2.66
N PRO A 175 11.24 -3.12 -3.94
CA PRO A 175 11.94 -4.34 -4.32
C PRO A 175 13.42 -4.26 -3.89
N ARG A 176 13.87 -5.28 -3.17
CA ARG A 176 15.30 -5.48 -2.83
C ARG A 176 15.69 -6.89 -3.20
N CYS A 177 16.41 -7.03 -4.31
CA CYS A 177 16.80 -8.34 -4.84
C CYS A 177 18.27 -8.37 -5.23
N LEU A 178 18.87 -9.56 -5.17
CA LEU A 178 20.22 -9.85 -5.63
C LEU A 178 20.14 -10.95 -6.69
N VAL A 179 20.64 -10.67 -7.89
CA VAL A 179 20.76 -11.67 -8.96
C VAL A 179 22.23 -12.04 -9.10
N LYS A 180 22.56 -13.31 -8.84
CA LYS A 180 23.92 -13.84 -9.05
C LYS A 180 23.95 -14.63 -10.34
N ALA A 181 25.00 -14.44 -11.13
CA ALA A 181 25.31 -15.34 -12.23
C ALA A 181 25.73 -16.71 -11.65
N LEU A 182 25.30 -17.79 -12.31
CA LEU A 182 25.87 -19.11 -12.05
C LEU A 182 27.32 -19.08 -12.56
N GLU A 183 28.28 -19.26 -11.65
CA GLU A 183 29.66 -19.50 -12.04
C GLU A 183 29.69 -20.81 -12.82
N ASN A 184 29.88 -20.71 -14.14
CA ASN A 184 30.25 -21.85 -14.95
C ASN A 184 31.53 -22.42 -14.35
N ARG A 185 31.43 -23.57 -13.69
CA ARG A 185 32.58 -24.39 -13.36
C ARG A 185 33.28 -24.69 -14.68
N GLU A 186 34.30 -23.92 -15.02
CA GLU A 186 35.22 -24.27 -16.07
C GLU A 186 35.77 -25.65 -15.69
N ASN A 187 35.36 -26.66 -16.46
CA ASN A 187 35.96 -27.98 -16.42
C ASN A 187 37.44 -27.81 -16.71
N SER A 188 38.26 -27.77 -15.66
CA SER A 188 39.68 -28.02 -15.73
C SER A 188 39.91 -29.50 -16.06
N HIS A 189 39.63 -29.85 -17.32
CA HIS A 189 40.20 -31.02 -17.98
C HIS A 189 41.37 -30.56 -18.84
N GLY A 190 42.43 -30.10 -18.18
CA GLY A 190 43.77 -30.08 -18.77
C GLY A 190 44.29 -31.52 -18.85
N HIS A 191 43.74 -32.32 -19.76
CA HIS A 191 44.39 -33.56 -20.17
C HIS A 191 45.56 -33.18 -21.09
N SER A 192 46.75 -33.13 -20.49
CA SER A 192 48.02 -33.05 -21.21
C SER A 192 48.11 -34.21 -22.18
N THR A 193 48.07 -33.91 -23.48
CA THR A 193 48.26 -34.86 -24.57
C THR A 193 49.74 -35.25 -24.70
N SER A 194 50.02 -36.55 -24.63
CA SER A 194 51.25 -37.15 -25.17
C SER A 194 50.89 -38.40 -25.98
N GLY A 195 51.51 -38.57 -27.16
CA GLY A 195 51.57 -39.87 -27.85
C GLY A 195 50.81 -40.01 -29.17
N THR A 196 51.52 -39.68 -30.25
CA THR A 196 51.52 -40.17 -31.64
C THR A 196 50.71 -41.45 -31.99
N GLU A 197 49.86 -41.43 -33.02
CA GLU A 197 50.09 -42.01 -34.37
C GLU A 197 48.81 -42.17 -35.24
N ARG A 198 48.96 -41.69 -36.49
CA ARG A 198 48.35 -42.02 -37.79
C ARG A 198 47.15 -43.00 -37.85
N THR A 199 46.10 -42.62 -38.59
CA THR A 199 45.85 -43.13 -39.96
C THR A 199 44.62 -42.47 -40.62
N SER A 200 44.72 -42.39 -41.94
CA SER A 200 43.88 -41.71 -42.92
C SER A 200 42.50 -42.33 -43.11
N LYS A 201 41.48 -41.50 -43.46
CA LYS A 201 40.58 -41.74 -44.60
C LYS A 201 39.64 -40.54 -44.88
N LYS A 202 39.55 -40.22 -46.17
CA LYS A 202 38.69 -39.24 -46.84
C LYS A 202 37.20 -39.58 -46.70
N SER A 203 36.33 -38.56 -46.68
CA SER A 203 35.34 -38.33 -47.76
C SER A 203 34.43 -37.13 -47.48
N ASN A 204 34.16 -36.37 -48.54
CA ASN A 204 33.36 -35.16 -48.68
C ASN A 204 31.87 -35.31 -48.32
N SER A 205 31.24 -34.18 -47.96
CA SER A 205 29.97 -33.61 -48.51
C SER A 205 29.31 -32.74 -47.43
N SER A 206 29.38 -31.40 -47.50
CA SER A 206 28.62 -30.46 -48.33
C SER A 206 27.21 -30.13 -47.78
N ILE A 207 27.06 -28.86 -47.40
CA ILE A 207 26.01 -27.93 -47.86
C ILE A 207 24.63 -27.93 -47.13
N ARG A 208 24.46 -26.80 -46.40
CA ARG A 208 23.33 -25.84 -46.33
C ARG A 208 21.96 -26.26 -45.74
N ASP A 209 21.65 -25.65 -44.61
CA ASP A 209 20.80 -24.44 -44.46
C ASP A 209 19.55 -24.32 -45.34
N SER A 210 18.36 -24.22 -44.73
CA SER A 210 17.15 -23.60 -45.30
C SER A 210 16.17 -23.15 -44.21
N ARG A 211 16.00 -21.82 -44.14
CA ARG A 211 14.89 -21.07 -43.52
C ARG A 211 13.58 -21.25 -44.31
N GLN A 212 12.44 -20.94 -43.67
CA GLN A 212 11.35 -20.01 -44.11
C GLN A 212 10.07 -20.31 -43.27
N THR A 213 9.45 -19.40 -42.48
CA THR A 213 8.56 -18.24 -42.82
C THR A 213 7.49 -18.63 -43.85
N SER A 214 6.17 -18.41 -43.75
CA SER A 214 5.34 -17.34 -43.15
C SER A 214 3.87 -17.61 -43.53
N GLY A 215 2.89 -17.02 -42.84
CA GLY A 215 1.52 -16.89 -43.37
C GLY A 215 0.43 -16.45 -42.37
N GLU A 216 0.32 -15.13 -42.14
CA GLU A 216 -0.86 -14.21 -42.11
C GLU A 216 -2.28 -14.64 -41.62
N PRO A 217 -3.16 -13.65 -41.27
CA PRO A 217 -4.03 -13.69 -40.08
C PRO A 217 -5.52 -13.92 -40.36
N GLY A 218 -6.25 -14.44 -39.36
CA GLY A 218 -7.71 -14.50 -39.41
C GLY A 218 -8.37 -15.01 -38.12
N GLY A 219 -9.01 -14.08 -37.39
CA GLY A 219 -10.16 -14.29 -36.51
C GLY A 219 -9.96 -15.18 -35.28
N ASP A 220 -9.81 -14.58 -34.09
CA ASP A 220 -9.90 -15.35 -32.84
C ASP A 220 -10.53 -14.58 -31.67
N GLU A 221 -11.80 -14.16 -31.85
CA GLU A 221 -12.68 -13.78 -30.72
C GLU A 221 -13.13 -15.02 -29.90
N ARG A 222 -12.81 -16.24 -30.35
CA ARG A 222 -13.14 -17.49 -29.63
C ARG A 222 -12.02 -18.00 -28.72
N MET A 223 -10.77 -17.56 -28.91
CA MET A 223 -9.67 -17.90 -27.99
C MET A 223 -9.80 -17.22 -26.64
N THR A 224 -10.26 -15.96 -26.62
CA THR A 224 -10.33 -15.15 -25.38
C THR A 224 -11.33 -15.72 -24.38
N ASP A 225 -12.47 -16.23 -24.84
CA ASP A 225 -13.47 -16.89 -23.97
C ASP A 225 -12.94 -18.19 -23.36
N ARG A 226 -12.10 -18.94 -24.09
CA ARG A 226 -11.51 -20.19 -23.59
C ARG A 226 -10.33 -19.97 -22.65
N LEU A 227 -9.66 -18.81 -22.72
CA LEU A 227 -8.55 -18.48 -21.82
C LEU A 227 -9.03 -18.06 -20.41
N MET A 228 -10.26 -17.55 -20.28
CA MET A 228 -10.86 -17.21 -18.98
C MET A 228 -11.40 -18.42 -18.20
N GLU A 229 -11.65 -19.54 -18.88
CA GLU A 229 -12.19 -20.76 -18.25
C GLU A 229 -11.17 -21.43 -17.30
N HIS A 230 -9.88 -21.17 -17.50
CA HIS A 230 -8.76 -21.66 -16.68
C HIS A 230 -8.18 -20.61 -15.72
N ALA A 231 -8.91 -19.54 -15.42
CA ALA A 231 -8.52 -18.64 -14.33
C ALA A 231 -8.41 -19.44 -13.02
N LEU A 232 -7.30 -19.27 -12.28
CA LEU A 232 -6.98 -19.97 -11.01
C LEU A 232 -8.07 -19.89 -9.93
N LEU A 233 -9.07 -19.03 -10.13
CA LEU A 233 -10.20 -18.81 -9.23
C LEU A 233 -11.39 -19.76 -9.49
N ASN A 234 -11.38 -20.55 -10.55
CA ASN A 234 -12.39 -21.60 -10.79
C ASN A 234 -11.93 -22.99 -10.32
N ASP A 235 -10.68 -23.13 -9.88
CA ASP A 235 -10.15 -24.38 -9.36
C ASP A 235 -10.40 -24.48 -7.84
N GLU A 236 -11.35 -25.33 -7.48
CA GLU A 236 -11.73 -25.64 -6.09
C GLU A 236 -10.54 -26.09 -5.23
N ASN A 237 -9.49 -26.69 -5.81
CA ASN A 237 -8.30 -27.08 -5.05
C ASN A 237 -7.44 -25.88 -4.70
N VAL A 238 -7.30 -24.91 -5.63
CA VAL A 238 -6.57 -23.66 -5.40
C VAL A 238 -7.29 -22.81 -4.36
N LEU A 239 -8.62 -22.74 -4.42
CA LEU A 239 -9.43 -22.03 -3.42
C LEU A 239 -9.27 -22.65 -2.02
N LYS A 240 -9.22 -23.98 -1.92
CA LYS A 240 -8.98 -24.68 -0.65
C LYS A 240 -7.57 -24.49 -0.10
N GLU A 241 -6.55 -24.45 -0.97
CA GLU A 241 -5.17 -24.18 -0.57
C GLU A 241 -5.00 -22.74 -0.06
N ILE A 242 -5.62 -21.76 -0.72
CA ILE A 242 -5.67 -20.37 -0.26
C ILE A 242 -6.36 -20.28 1.11
N GLN A 243 -7.49 -20.97 1.29
CA GLN A 243 -8.21 -20.98 2.55
C GLN A 243 -7.41 -21.64 3.68
N SER A 244 -6.76 -22.78 3.42
CA SER A 244 -5.88 -23.47 4.38
C SER A 244 -4.72 -22.57 4.81
N THR A 245 -4.12 -21.84 3.88
CA THR A 245 -2.98 -20.94 4.16
C THR A 245 -3.40 -19.75 5.03
N LEU A 246 -4.63 -19.25 4.85
CA LEU A 246 -5.19 -18.15 5.66
C LEU A 246 -5.61 -18.61 7.06
N GLU A 247 -5.99 -19.87 7.21
CA GLU A 247 -6.39 -20.46 8.50
C GLU A 247 -5.16 -20.87 9.34
N ASP A 248 -4.09 -21.39 8.72
CA ASP A 248 -2.84 -21.78 9.42
C ASP A 248 -1.98 -20.59 9.88
N GLY A 249 -2.24 -19.38 9.39
CA GLY A 249 -1.52 -18.16 9.77
C GLY A 249 -1.91 -17.54 11.12
N ARG A 250 -2.89 -18.11 11.84
CA ARG A 250 -3.45 -17.51 13.07
C ARG A 250 -2.71 -17.83 14.38
N GLY A 251 -1.60 -18.55 14.33
CA GLY A 251 -0.85 -18.87 15.55
C GLY A 251 0.63 -19.14 15.30
N SER A 252 1.46 -18.10 15.33
CA SER A 252 2.87 -18.10 15.77
C SER A 252 3.70 -17.07 14.98
N TYR A 253 3.59 -15.79 15.35
CA TYR A 253 4.59 -14.77 14.96
C TYR A 253 5.58 -14.44 16.08
N TYR A 254 5.50 -15.12 17.24
CA TYR A 254 6.32 -14.80 18.41
C TYR A 254 7.47 -15.78 18.70
N ASN A 255 7.77 -16.75 17.83
CA ASN A 255 8.80 -17.75 18.18
C ASN A 255 9.70 -18.19 17.03
N ARG A 256 10.23 -17.24 16.24
CA ARG A 256 11.32 -17.54 15.28
C ARG A 256 12.56 -16.69 15.45
N SER A 257 12.82 -16.24 16.67
CA SER A 257 14.08 -15.57 17.06
C SER A 257 14.70 -16.29 18.25
N SER A 258 15.05 -17.57 18.07
CA SER A 258 16.00 -18.26 18.95
C SER A 258 16.67 -19.43 18.21
N GLY A 259 17.37 -19.10 17.13
CA GLY A 259 18.29 -20.01 16.44
C GLY A 259 19.69 -19.39 16.50
N ARG A 260 20.44 -19.72 17.55
CA ARG A 260 21.82 -19.27 17.76
C ARG A 260 22.69 -19.88 16.65
N ILE A 261 22.93 -19.14 15.57
CA ILE A 261 23.92 -19.54 14.55
C ILE A 261 25.31 -19.36 15.18
N GLN A 262 26.01 -20.47 15.29
CA GLN A 262 27.37 -20.56 15.82
C GLN A 262 28.33 -19.85 14.86
N VAL A 263 28.94 -18.75 15.31
CA VAL A 263 29.94 -17.99 14.56
C VAL A 263 31.21 -18.83 14.47
N GLY A 264 31.48 -19.38 13.28
CA GLY A 264 32.74 -20.03 12.94
C GLY A 264 33.77 -19.03 12.45
N HIS A 265 34.90 -18.97 13.16
CA HIS A 265 36.21 -18.42 12.83
C HIS A 265 36.33 -17.35 11.73
N THR A 266 36.53 -16.11 12.18
CA THR A 266 37.10 -15.01 11.39
C THR A 266 38.58 -15.30 11.10
N LEU A 267 38.94 -15.41 9.81
CA LEU A 267 40.33 -15.32 9.36
C LEU A 267 40.62 -13.84 9.05
N SER A 268 41.48 -13.25 9.88
CA SER A 268 42.09 -11.94 9.66
C SER A 268 43.16 -12.06 8.59
N ASN A 269 42.94 -11.49 7.40
CA ASN A 269 44.02 -11.17 6.48
C ASN A 269 44.47 -9.73 6.73
N GLY A 270 45.67 -9.61 7.28
CA GLY A 270 46.40 -8.36 7.32
C GLY A 270 46.84 -7.93 5.92
N GLY A 271 46.98 -6.62 5.75
CA GLY A 271 47.56 -5.97 4.58
C GLY A 271 47.96 -4.55 4.98
N GLU A 272 49.25 -4.42 5.32
CA GLU A 272 50.12 -3.24 5.49
C GLU A 272 49.67 -2.08 6.40
#